data_AF-A0A4R4SX03-F1
#
_entry.id   AF-A0A4R4SX03-F1
#
_cell.length_a   1.000
_cell.length_b   1.000
_cell.length_c   1.000
_cell.angle_alpha   90.00
_cell.angle_beta   90.00
_cell.angle_gamma   90.00
#
_symmetry.space_group_name_H-M   'P 1'
#
loop_
_entity.id
_entity.type
_entity.pdbx_description
1 polymer ?
#
loop_
_entity_poly.entity_id
_entity_poly.type
_entity_poly.pdbx_seq_one_letter_code
_entity_poly.pdbx_strand_id
1 'polypeptide(L)' 'MPTAVRRTWRRLVHSYHRLCARDDAVTHGFTVPTGVWSCDHCQEPHLELSSLLHHLRTEHP' A
#
# COMPACT_ATOMS: atom_id res chain seq x y z
N MET A 1 12.97 21.28 16.42
CA MET A 1 11.95 20.22 16.61
C MET A 1 12.61 18.89 17.00
N PRO A 2 12.13 18.21 18.06
CA PRO A 2 12.62 16.89 18.45
C PRO A 2 12.48 15.85 17.33
N THR A 3 13.39 14.88 17.26
CA THR A 3 13.41 13.82 16.23
C THR A 3 12.17 12.93 16.29
N ALA A 4 11.67 12.63 17.49
CA ALA A 4 10.42 11.88 17.69
C ALA A 4 9.22 12.60 17.06
N VAL A 5 9.10 13.92 17.31
CA VAL A 5 8.04 14.77 16.73
C VAL A 5 8.09 14.79 15.20
N ARG A 6 9.29 14.84 14.60
CA ARG A 6 9.44 14.77 13.14
C ARG A 6 9.05 13.41 12.55
N ARG A 7 9.24 12.31 13.29
CA ARG A 7 8.83 10.97 12.86
C ARG A 7 7.33 10.79 12.96
N THR A 8 6.72 11.22 14.07
CA THR A 8 5.27 11.16 14.25
C THR A 8 4.55 12.04 13.23
N TRP A 9 5.04 13.26 13.00
CA TRP A 9 4.51 14.14 11.96
C TRP A 9 4.54 13.50 10.57
N ARG A 10 5.69 12.92 10.16
CA ARG A 10 5.78 12.21 8.88
C ARG A 10 4.79 11.06 8.76
N ARG A 11 4.59 10.28 9.84
CA ARG A 11 3.60 9.19 9.85
C ARG A 11 2.18 9.73 9.69
N LEU A 12 1.82 10.80 10.39
CA LEU A 12 0.51 11.42 10.31
C LEU A 12 0.24 11.97 8.90
N VAL A 13 1.19 12.70 8.32
CA VAL A 13 1.09 13.22 6.95
C VAL A 13 0.93 12.08 5.94
N HIS A 14 1.70 11.00 6.09
CA HIS A 14 1.59 9.86 5.20
C HIS A 14 0.23 9.12 5.35
N SER A 15 -0.29 9.01 6.57
CA SER A 15 -1.64 8.47 6.80
C SER A 15 -2.72 9.36 6.19
N TYR A 16 -2.60 10.68 6.33
CA TYR A 16 -3.51 11.65 5.72
C TYR A 16 -3.55 11.49 4.19
N HIS A 17 -2.39 11.48 3.53
CA HIS A 17 -2.31 11.29 2.08
C HIS A 17 -2.90 9.94 1.63
N ARG A 18 -2.72 8.86 2.40
CA ARG A 18 -3.34 7.56 2.09
C ARG A 18 -4.86 7.60 2.16
N LEU A 19 -5.44 8.37 3.08
CA LEU A 19 -6.89 8.53 3.17
C LEU A 19 -7.42 9.32 1.97
N CYS A 20 -6.79 10.47 1.65
CA CYS A 20 -7.17 11.25 0.46
C CYS A 20 -7.06 10.41 -0.82
N ALA A 21 -5.96 9.67 -1.00
CA ALA A 21 -5.79 8.82 -2.18
C ALA A 21 -6.84 7.70 -2.26
N ARG A 22 -7.33 7.20 -1.12
CA ARG A 22 -8.44 6.22 -1.07
C ARG A 22 -9.76 6.85 -1.46
N ASP A 23 -10.08 8.02 -0.91
CA ASP A 23 -11.32 8.73 -1.22
C ASP A 23 -11.36 9.16 -2.70
N ASP A 24 -10.23 9.63 -3.24
CA ASP A 24 -10.07 9.92 -4.66
C ASP A 24 -10.26 8.66 -5.50
N ALA A 25 -9.61 7.55 -5.12
CA ALA A 25 -9.77 6.28 -5.82
C ALA A 25 -11.25 5.84 -5.86
N VAL A 26 -11.96 5.90 -4.73
CA VAL A 26 -13.40 5.59 -4.67
C VAL A 26 -14.21 6.53 -5.57
N THR A 27 -13.94 7.83 -5.53
CA THR A 27 -14.63 8.85 -6.35
C THR A 27 -14.43 8.61 -7.85
N HIS A 28 -13.24 8.16 -8.24
CA HIS A 28 -12.90 7.81 -9.61
C HIS A 28 -13.25 6.37 -10.00
N GLY A 29 -13.96 5.62 -9.14
CA GLY A 29 -14.36 4.24 -9.41
C GLY A 29 -13.22 3.22 -9.34
N PHE A 30 -12.04 3.62 -8.86
CA PHE A 30 -10.95 2.72 -8.50
C PHE A 30 -11.27 2.04 -7.15
N THR A 31 -12.05 0.98 -7.20
CA THR A 31 -12.10 0.00 -6.12
C THR A 31 -10.87 -0.91 -6.20
N VAL A 32 -10.12 -1.03 -5.12
CA VAL A 32 -9.08 -2.07 -5.00
C VAL A 32 -9.79 -3.41 -5.24
N PRO A 33 -9.45 -4.16 -6.31
CA PRO A 33 -10.13 -5.40 -6.59
C PRO A 33 -9.93 -6.36 -5.42
N THR A 34 -11.03 -6.79 -4.82
CA THR A 34 -11.04 -7.95 -3.93
C THR A 34 -10.88 -9.17 -4.82
N GLY A 35 -9.66 -9.69 -4.93
CA GLY A 35 -9.34 -10.75 -5.88
C GLY A 35 -7.93 -11.30 -5.67
N VAL A 36 -7.56 -12.24 -6.55
CA VAL A 36 -6.22 -12.83 -6.57
C VAL A 36 -5.25 -11.84 -7.22
N TRP A 37 -4.18 -11.52 -6.51
CA TRP A 37 -3.07 -10.69 -6.97
C TRP A 37 -2.00 -11.59 -7.58
N SER A 38 -1.39 -11.24 -8.69
CA SER A 38 -0.25 -11.99 -9.25
C SER A 38 1.01 -11.14 -9.21
N CYS A 39 2.13 -11.74 -8.80
CA CYS A 39 3.43 -11.09 -8.94
C CYS A 39 3.81 -10.96 -10.42
N ASP A 40 4.24 -9.78 -10.87
CA ASP A 40 4.61 -9.57 -12.28
C ASP A 40 5.93 -10.27 -12.65
N HIS A 41 6.81 -10.47 -11.69
CA HIS A 41 8.13 -11.08 -11.91
C HIS A 41 8.07 -12.62 -12.04
N CYS A 42 7.29 -13.28 -11.20
CA CYS A 42 7.26 -14.75 -11.10
C CYS A 42 5.87 -15.36 -11.33
N GLN A 43 4.84 -14.52 -11.53
CA GLN A 43 3.44 -14.93 -11.76
C GLN A 43 2.81 -15.69 -10.59
N GLU A 44 3.41 -15.64 -9.39
CA GLU A 44 2.86 -16.28 -8.20
C GLU A 44 1.56 -15.58 -7.75
N PRO A 45 0.47 -16.34 -7.55
CA PRO A 45 -0.80 -15.80 -7.07
C PRO A 45 -0.83 -15.64 -5.54
N HIS A 46 -1.32 -14.49 -5.08
CA HIS A 46 -1.55 -14.14 -3.68
C HIS A 46 -3.00 -13.72 -3.47
N LEU A 47 -3.64 -14.29 -2.44
CA LEU A 47 -5.04 -13.99 -2.13
C LEU A 47 -5.23 -12.62 -1.46
N GLU A 48 -4.18 -12.09 -0.84
CA GLU A 48 -4.19 -10.82 -0.12
C GLU A 48 -3.12 -9.88 -0.69
N LEU A 49 -3.46 -8.60 -0.81
CA LEU A 49 -2.51 -7.57 -1.26
C LEU A 49 -1.30 -7.47 -0.31
N SER A 50 -1.51 -7.66 0.99
CA SER A 50 -0.43 -7.67 1.99
C SER A 50 0.57 -8.80 1.74
N SER A 51 0.09 -9.97 1.31
CA SER A 51 0.93 -11.11 0.95
C SER A 51 1.74 -10.83 -0.31
N LEU A 52 1.13 -10.27 -1.36
CA LEU A 52 1.89 -9.84 -2.56
C LEU A 52 2.96 -8.81 -2.20
N LEU A 53 2.63 -7.80 -1.39
CA LEU A 53 3.59 -6.78 -0.97
C LEU A 53 4.73 -7.34 -0.11
N HIS A 54 4.46 -8.40 0.66
CA HIS A 54 5.51 -9.11 1.40
C HIS A 54 6.42 -9.87 0.44
N HIS A 55 5.83 -10.66 -0.48
CA HIS A 55 6.55 -11.41 -1.50
C HIS A 55 7.47 -10.51 -2.34
N LEU A 56 6.96 -9.37 -2.85
CA LEU A 56 7.78 -8.42 -3.60
C LEU A 56 9.00 -7.93 -2.80
N ARG A 57 8.87 -7.75 -1.49
CA ARG A 57 9.99 -7.29 -0.66
C ARG A 57 10.99 -8.38 -0.31
N THR A 58 10.56 -9.64 -0.23
CA THR A 58 11.43 -10.75 0.19
C THR A 58 12.07 -11.45 -1.00
N GLU A 59 11.31 -11.67 -2.07
CA GLU A 59 11.73 -12.44 -3.25
C GLU A 59 12.23 -11.55 -4.40
N HIS A 60 11.78 -10.29 -4.48
CA HIS A 60 12.08 -9.35 -5.57
C HIS A 60 12.50 -7.94 -5.07
N PRO A 61 13.55 -7.83 -4.23
CA PRO A 61 13.99 -6.56 -3.63
C PRO A 61 14.46 -5.50 -4.64
#